data_AF-A0A964X1V4-F1
#
_entry.id   AF-A0A964X1V4-F1
#
_cell.length_a   1.000
_cell.length_b   1.000
_cell.length_c   1.000
_cell.angle_alpha   90.00
_cell.angle_beta   90.00
_cell.angle_gamma   90.00
#
_symmetry.space_group_name_H-M   'P 1'
#
loop_
_entity.id
_entity.type
_entity.pdbx_description
1 polymer ?
#
loop_
_entity_poly.entity_id
_entity_poly.type
_entity_poly.pdbx_seq_one_letter_code
_entity_poly.pdbx_strand_id
1 'polypeptide(L)'
;MLAPATARGFRLRAALEDRLGAPAAGAPLVLETDATVRQVESAVGPTGAIARYTLEGRAPWRLGRAGTPLAEGEVQAFSGYSAGGSTVALRAAAMDAETRLMAQLAEAIVARLLLLEDLP
;
A
#
# COMPACT_ATOMS: atom_id res chain seq x y z
N MET A 1 -11.56 6.58 -7.95
CA MET A 1 -10.43 6.50 -6.99
C MET A 1 -9.44 7.61 -7.30
N LEU A 2 -8.96 8.30 -6.26
CA LEU A 2 -7.91 9.32 -6.39
C LEU A 2 -6.67 8.86 -5.61
N ALA A 3 -5.56 8.72 -6.32
CA ALA A 3 -4.22 8.48 -5.78
C ALA A 3 -3.21 9.32 -6.59
N PRO A 4 -2.08 9.76 -6.00
CA PRO A 4 -1.10 10.55 -6.74
C PRO A 4 -0.54 9.79 -7.95
N ALA A 5 -0.15 10.53 -8.99
CA ALA A 5 0.45 10.00 -10.22
C ALA A 5 1.91 9.55 -10.02
N THR A 6 2.14 8.67 -9.05
CA THR A 6 3.44 8.05 -8.75
C THR A 6 3.37 6.55 -9.01
N ALA A 7 4.52 5.87 -9.18
CA ALA A 7 4.54 4.42 -9.36
C ALA A 7 3.89 3.67 -8.17
N ARG A 8 4.04 4.18 -6.95
CA ARG A 8 3.39 3.65 -5.74
C ARG A 8 1.88 3.87 -5.76
N GLY A 9 1.44 5.10 -6.04
CA GLY A 9 0.01 5.42 -6.17
C GLY A 9 -0.66 4.59 -7.25
N PHE A 10 0.02 4.35 -8.38
CA PHE A 10 -0.44 3.46 -9.42
C PHE A 10 -0.61 2.01 -8.93
N ARG A 11 0.40 1.44 -8.27
CA ARG A 11 0.35 0.05 -7.75
C ARG A 11 -0.72 -0.13 -6.68
N LEU A 12 -0.86 0.84 -5.77
CA LEU A 12 -1.90 0.82 -4.75
C LEU A 12 -3.29 0.86 -5.39
N ARG A 13 -3.50 1.78 -6.35
CA ARG A 13 -4.77 1.87 -7.09
C ARG A 13 -5.08 0.57 -7.82
N ALA A 14 -4.12 0.02 -8.57
CA ALA A 14 -4.32 -1.24 -9.29
C ALA A 14 -4.69 -2.38 -8.32
N ALA A 15 -3.98 -2.50 -7.19
CA ALA A 15 -4.29 -3.53 -6.19
C ALA A 15 -5.67 -3.35 -5.52
N LEU A 16 -6.16 -2.12 -5.41
CA LEU A 16 -7.52 -1.84 -4.93
C LEU A 16 -8.57 -2.13 -6.01
N GLU A 17 -8.32 -1.76 -7.27
CA GLU A 17 -9.20 -2.05 -8.41
C GLU A 17 -9.32 -3.56 -8.65
N ASP A 18 -8.25 -4.34 -8.47
CA ASP A 18 -8.29 -5.80 -8.56
C ASP A 18 -9.23 -6.43 -7.51
N ARG A 19 -9.43 -5.77 -6.36
CA ARG A 19 -10.22 -6.27 -5.23
C ARG A 19 -11.65 -5.73 -5.21
N LEU A 20 -11.82 -4.44 -5.47
CA LEU A 20 -13.11 -3.75 -5.45
C LEU A 20 -13.80 -3.73 -6.82
N GLY A 21 -13.08 -4.10 -7.87
CA GLY A 21 -13.47 -3.86 -9.25
C GLY A 21 -13.08 -2.46 -9.73
N ALA A 22 -13.05 -2.28 -11.05
CA ALA A 22 -12.89 -0.96 -11.65
C ALA A 22 -14.08 -0.07 -11.28
N PRO A 23 -13.86 1.23 -10.99
CA PRO A 23 -14.94 2.13 -10.64
C PRO A 23 -15.96 2.22 -11.78
N ALA A 24 -17.20 1.87 -11.50
CA ALA A 24 -18.29 2.03 -12.45
C ALA A 24 -18.49 3.51 -12.80
N ALA A 25 -18.89 3.79 -14.03
CA ALA A 25 -19.26 5.15 -14.44
C ALA A 25 -20.40 5.66 -13.54
N GLY A 26 -20.16 6.78 -12.85
CA GLY A 26 -21.13 7.36 -11.90
C GLY A 26 -21.15 6.72 -10.51
N ALA A 27 -20.11 5.97 -10.12
CA ALA A 27 -20.00 5.44 -8.76
C ALA A 27 -20.19 6.56 -7.71
N PRO A 28 -21.17 6.44 -6.78
CA PRO A 28 -21.51 7.50 -5.85
C PRO A 28 -20.44 7.67 -4.76
N LEU A 29 -19.55 6.69 -4.59
CA LEU A 29 -18.50 6.67 -3.60
C LEU A 29 -17.15 6.99 -4.23
N VAL A 30 -16.40 7.86 -3.57
CA VAL A 30 -15.03 8.22 -3.92
C VAL A 30 -14.12 7.80 -2.78
N LEU A 31 -13.15 6.95 -3.10
CA LEU A 31 -12.04 6.59 -2.22
C LEU A 31 -10.79 7.36 -2.63
N GLU A 32 -10.27 8.14 -1.69
CA GLU A 32 -9.01 8.87 -1.78
C GLU A 32 -7.98 8.20 -0.88
N THR A 33 -6.79 7.93 -1.40
CA THR A 33 -5.71 7.35 -0.61
C THR A 33 -4.35 7.66 -1.22
N ASP A 34 -3.34 7.79 -0.35
CA ASP A 34 -1.94 7.91 -0.75
C ASP A 34 -1.07 7.10 0.22
N ALA A 35 -0.06 6.42 -0.30
CA ALA A 35 0.83 5.59 0.50
C ALA A 35 2.21 6.24 0.65
N THR A 36 2.64 6.34 1.91
CA THR A 36 4.02 6.65 2.26
C THR A 36 4.76 5.36 2.61
N VAL A 37 6.04 5.30 2.27
CA VAL A 37 6.90 4.14 2.52
C VAL A 37 8.21 4.61 3.13
N ARG A 38 8.64 3.96 4.20
CA ARG A 38 9.93 4.17 4.86
C ARG A 38 10.71 2.87 4.87
N GLN A 39 11.97 2.91 4.46
CA GLN A 39 12.88 1.78 4.52
C GLN A 39 13.66 1.81 5.84
N VAL A 40 13.77 0.67 6.51
CA VAL A 40 14.55 0.48 7.74
C VAL A 40 15.45 -0.73 7.63
N GLU A 41 16.61 -0.67 8.27
CA GLU A 41 17.53 -1.81 8.42
C GLU A 41 16.99 -2.74 9.50
N SER A 42 16.80 -4.03 9.18
CA SER A 42 16.17 -4.98 10.09
C SER A 42 17.04 -6.18 10.46
N ALA A 43 18.17 -6.38 9.76
CA ALA A 43 19.17 -7.36 10.14
C ALA A 43 20.56 -6.98 9.63
N VAL A 44 21.59 -7.27 10.42
CA VAL A 44 23.02 -7.09 10.09
C VAL A 44 23.70 -8.46 10.09
N GLY A 45 24.50 -8.73 9.07
CA GLY A 45 25.24 -9.98 8.91
C GLY A 45 26.54 -10.01 9.72
N PRO A 46 27.22 -11.17 9.78
CA PRO A 46 28.43 -11.38 10.60
C PRO A 46 29.60 -10.45 10.23
N THR A 47 29.60 -9.90 9.02
CA THR A 47 30.63 -8.98 8.49
C THR A 47 30.28 -7.51 8.69
N GLY A 48 29.17 -7.20 9.36
CA GLY A 48 28.66 -5.82 9.53
C GLY A 48 27.88 -5.28 8.33
N ALA A 49 27.75 -6.05 7.23
CA ALA A 49 26.89 -5.68 6.11
C ALA A 49 25.40 -5.88 6.46
N ILE A 50 24.53 -4.98 5.99
CA ILE A 50 23.08 -5.14 6.14
C ILE A 50 22.66 -6.43 5.43
N ALA A 51 21.95 -7.31 6.13
CA ALA A 51 21.45 -8.58 5.60
C ALA A 51 20.00 -8.46 5.11
N ARG A 52 19.21 -7.54 5.70
CA ARG A 52 17.79 -7.36 5.38
C ARG A 52 17.34 -5.91 5.58
N TYR A 53 16.46 -5.48 4.69
CA TYR A 53 15.68 -4.26 4.83
C TYR A 53 14.21 -4.59 5.04
N THR A 54 13.52 -3.74 5.79
CA THR A 54 12.06 -3.74 5.93
C THR A 54 11.52 -2.44 5.36
N LEU A 55 10.49 -2.53 4.52
CA LEU A 55 9.68 -1.42 4.07
C LEU A 55 8.46 -1.34 4.98
N GLU A 56 8.29 -0.20 5.64
CA GLU A 56 7.11 0.14 6.43
C GLU A 56 6.24 1.09 5.63
N GLY A 57 4.98 0.71 5.39
CA GLY A 57 4.01 1.47 4.63
C GLY A 57 2.91 2.03 5.52
N ARG A 58 2.46 3.25 5.22
CA ARG A 58 1.25 3.84 5.79
C ARG A 58 0.39 4.43 4.68
N ALA A 59 -0.91 4.15 4.71
CA ALA A 59 -1.86 4.67 3.76
C ALA A 59 -3.06 5.29 4.49
N PRO A 60 -3.09 6.61 4.69
CA PRO A 60 -4.33 7.32 4.98
C PRO A 60 -5.34 7.08 3.85
N TRP A 61 -6.61 6.95 4.22
CA TRP A 61 -7.71 6.79 3.28
C TRP A 61 -8.93 7.59 3.73
N ARG A 62 -9.69 8.10 2.76
CA ARG A 62 -10.95 8.81 2.98
C ARG A 62 -11.99 8.30 2.00
N LEU A 63 -13.15 7.95 2.51
CA LEU A 63 -14.33 7.57 1.74
C LEU A 63 -15.34 8.72 1.81
N GLY A 64 -15.84 9.16 0.66
CA GLY A 64 -16.85 10.20 0.57
C GLY A 64 -17.88 9.96 -0.52
N ARG A 65 -18.96 10.74 -0.48
CA ARG A 65 -20.04 10.77 -1.48
C ARG A 65 -20.37 12.21 -1.82
N ALA A 66 -20.25 12.59 -3.08
CA ALA A 66 -20.58 13.94 -3.56
C ALA A 66 -19.98 15.09 -2.70
N GLY A 67 -18.75 14.91 -2.20
CA GLY A 67 -18.06 15.88 -1.34
C GLY A 67 -18.38 15.76 0.16
N THR A 68 -19.32 14.91 0.56
CA THR A 68 -19.58 14.59 1.97
C THR A 68 -18.66 13.46 2.44
N PRO A 69 -17.81 13.67 3.47
CA PRO A 69 -17.00 12.60 4.04
C PRO A 69 -17.91 11.59 4.76
N LEU A 70 -17.68 10.30 4.53
CA LEU A 70 -18.41 9.20 5.16
C LEU A 70 -17.57 8.50 6.23
N ALA A 71 -16.30 8.23 5.91
CA ALA A 71 -15.36 7.61 6.82
C ALA A 71 -13.93 7.93 6.41
N GLU A 72 -13.01 7.87 7.36
CA GLU A 72 -11.58 8.01 7.12
C GLU A 72 -10.79 7.19 8.12
N GLY A 73 -9.53 6.93 7.78
CA GLY A 73 -8.62 6.24 8.66
C GLY A 73 -7.23 6.12 8.06
N GLU A 74 -6.39 5.34 8.72
CA GLU A 74 -5.07 4.99 8.25
C GLU A 74 -4.87 3.48 8.41
N VAL A 75 -4.25 2.85 7.42
CA VAL A 75 -3.76 1.47 7.53
C VAL A 75 -2.24 1.43 7.43
N GLN A 76 -1.66 0.39 8.01
CA GLN A 76 -0.21 0.17 8.00
C GLN A 76 0.09 -1.27 7.60
N ALA A 77 1.21 -1.46 6.90
CA ALA A 77 1.71 -2.78 6.52
C ALA A 77 3.23 -2.75 6.43
N PHE A 78 3.85 -3.92 6.36
CA PHE A 78 5.30 -4.04 6.19
C PHE A 78 5.66 -5.21 5.27
N SER A 79 6.77 -5.05 4.55
CA SER A 79 7.33 -6.06 3.65
C SER A 79 8.85 -5.99 3.69
N GLY A 80 9.52 -7.13 3.86
CA GLY A 80 10.99 -7.18 3.93
C GLY A 80 11.63 -7.79 2.69
N TYR A 81 12.88 -7.42 2.41
CA TYR A 81 13.71 -8.04 1.38
C TYR A 81 15.16 -8.19 1.83
N SER A 82 15.84 -9.20 1.30
CA SER A 82 17.25 -9.46 1.61
C SER A 82 18.17 -8.51 0.84
N ALA A 83 19.21 -8.03 1.51
CA ALA A 83 20.17 -7.08 0.96
C ALA A 83 21.36 -7.74 0.24
N GLY A 84 21.32 -9.07 0.05
CA GLY A 84 22.40 -9.85 -0.58
C GLY A 84 22.29 -9.94 -2.10
N GLY A 85 23.44 -10.07 -2.77
CA GLY A 85 23.53 -10.29 -4.22
C GLY A 85 24.11 -9.11 -4.99
N SER A 86 23.92 -9.11 -6.32
CA SER A 86 24.33 -8.00 -7.18
C SER A 86 23.44 -6.76 -6.98
N THR A 87 23.90 -5.60 -7.45
CA THR A 87 23.11 -4.35 -7.42
C THR A 87 21.77 -4.47 -8.15
N VAL A 88 21.73 -5.28 -9.22
CA VAL A 88 20.49 -5.59 -9.96
C VAL A 88 19.55 -6.46 -9.12
N ALA A 89 20.08 -7.50 -8.47
CA ALA A 89 19.30 -8.38 -7.60
C ALA A 89 18.68 -7.60 -6.43
N LEU A 90 19.47 -6.68 -5.83
CA LEU A 90 18.99 -5.81 -4.75
C LEU A 90 17.82 -4.93 -5.19
N ARG A 91 17.92 -4.29 -6.37
CA ARG A 91 16.84 -3.44 -6.91
C ARG A 91 15.58 -4.24 -7.22
N ALA A 92 15.73 -5.43 -7.81
CA ALA A 92 14.61 -6.30 -8.10
C ALA A 92 13.89 -6.73 -6.80
N ALA A 93 14.66 -7.11 -5.77
CA ALA A 93 14.11 -7.49 -4.47
C ALA A 93 13.39 -6.32 -3.77
N ALA A 94 13.92 -5.10 -3.86
CA ALA A 94 13.26 -3.91 -3.31
C ALA A 94 11.93 -3.61 -4.02
N MET A 95 11.90 -3.68 -5.37
CA MET A 95 10.68 -3.45 -6.16
C MET A 95 9.59 -4.49 -5.89
N ASP A 96 9.99 -5.76 -5.76
CA ASP A 96 9.10 -6.86 -5.38
C ASP A 96 8.51 -6.65 -3.96
N ALA A 97 9.35 -6.29 -3.00
CA ALA A 97 8.88 -5.98 -1.65
C ALA A 97 7.92 -4.78 -1.61
N GLU A 98 8.18 -3.72 -2.39
CA GLU A 98 7.29 -2.56 -2.50
C GLU A 98 5.95 -2.95 -3.15
N THR A 99 5.97 -3.82 -4.16
CA THR A 99 4.75 -4.33 -4.81
C THR A 99 3.89 -5.11 -3.83
N ARG A 100 4.49 -6.02 -3.06
CA ARG A 100 3.79 -6.72 -1.97
C ARG A 100 3.23 -5.76 -0.93
N LEU A 101 4.01 -4.75 -0.53
CA LEU A 101 3.58 -3.75 0.45
C LEU A 101 2.32 -3.02 -0.01
N MET A 102 2.27 -2.58 -1.27
CA MET A 102 1.08 -1.91 -1.82
C MET A 102 -0.14 -2.83 -1.83
N ALA A 103 0.05 -4.12 -2.15
CA ALA A 103 -1.03 -5.10 -2.11
C ALA A 103 -1.56 -5.34 -0.68
N GLN A 104 -0.69 -5.41 0.32
CA GLN A 104 -1.07 -5.54 1.73
C GLN A 104 -1.82 -4.30 2.24
N LEU A 105 -1.37 -3.10 1.86
CA LEU A 105 -2.08 -1.85 2.19
C LEU A 105 -3.47 -1.82 1.55
N ALA A 106 -3.58 -2.21 0.27
CA ALA A 106 -4.86 -2.29 -0.42
C ALA A 106 -5.83 -3.25 0.30
N GLU A 107 -5.37 -4.43 0.68
CA GLU A 107 -6.17 -5.42 1.40
C GLU A 107 -6.63 -4.90 2.77
N ALA A 108 -5.76 -4.22 3.51
CA ALA A 108 -6.12 -3.61 4.79
C ALA A 108 -7.16 -2.50 4.63
N ILE A 109 -7.08 -1.67 3.58
CA ILE A 109 -8.11 -0.66 3.27
C ILE A 109 -9.43 -1.36 2.97
N VAL A 110 -9.45 -2.36 2.09
CA VAL A 110 -10.67 -3.08 1.71
C VAL A 110 -11.31 -3.73 2.94
N ALA A 111 -10.53 -4.39 3.80
CA ALA A 111 -11.03 -4.93 5.05
C ALA A 111 -11.70 -3.85 5.91
N ARG A 112 -11.10 -2.66 6.00
CA ARG A 112 -11.68 -1.55 6.77
C ARG A 112 -12.98 -1.01 6.17
N LEU A 113 -13.10 -1.01 4.84
CA LEU A 113 -14.32 -0.60 4.13
C LEU A 113 -15.45 -1.61 4.30
N LEU A 114 -15.17 -2.91 4.20
CA LEU A 114 -16.17 -3.97 4.42
C LEU A 114 -16.75 -3.89 5.84
N LEU A 115 -15.91 -3.61 6.84
CA LEU A 115 -16.37 -3.38 8.22
C LEU A 115 -17.31 -2.18 8.39
N LEU A 116 -17.32 -1.22 7.45
CA LEU A 116 -18.27 -0.10 7.46
C LEU A 116 -19.61 -0.47 6.83
N GLU A 117 -19.62 -1.38 5.85
CA GLU A 117 -20.87 -1.86 5.24
C GLU A 117 -21.68 -2.73 6.19
N ASP A 118 -21.02 -3.41 7.12
CA ASP A 118 -21.67 -4.22 8.17
C ASP A 118 -22.27 -3.39 9.32
N LEU A 119 -22.18 -2.05 9.28
CA LEU A 119 -22.82 -1.17 10.27
C LEU A 119 -24.31 -0.97 9.92
N PRO A 120 -25.23 -1.11 10.91
CA PRO A 120 -26.68 -1.03 10.69
C PRO A 120 -27.19 0.36 10.27
#